data_AF-A0A060YDA4-F1
#
_entry.id   AF-A0A060YDA4-F1
#
_cell.length_a   1.000
_cell.length_b   1.000
_cell.length_c   1.000
_cell.angle_alpha   90.00
_cell.angle_beta   90.00
_cell.angle_gamma   90.00
#
_symmetry.space_group_name_H-M   'P 1'
#
loop_
_entity.id
_entity.type
_entity.pdbx_description
1 polymer ?
#
loop_
_entity_poly.entity_id
_entity_poly.type
_entity_poly.pdbx_seq_one_letter_code
_entity_poly.pdbx_strand_id
1 'polypeptide(L)'
;MHSRTGFGDPLNCGGPTHTHTHLFSQPSLSTTQVINAALTLAARPQSKVAQDNMDVFKDQWEKQVRILTEAVDDITSVDDFLSVSENHILEDVNKCVIALQEGDVDTLDRTAGAIRGRAARVVHIINAEMENYEPGVYTERVLESIKLLSETVMPRFAEQVEVAIEALSTNPPQPFEENEFIDASRLVYDGVRDIRKAVLMIRVCPLPHFLLSRFSKHAGNRLRTKLHQLFPLLGHYF
;
A
#
# COMPACT_ATOMS: atom_id res chain seq x y z
N MET A 1 31.64 -59.39 -20.64
CA MET A 1 30.93 -58.86 -21.81
C MET A 1 30.05 -57.72 -21.30
N HIS A 2 30.49 -56.45 -21.23
CA HIS A 2 30.71 -55.52 -22.35
C HIS A 2 29.61 -55.63 -23.43
N SER A 3 28.67 -54.68 -23.47
CA SER A 3 28.61 -53.65 -24.53
C SER A 3 27.32 -52.80 -24.48
N ARG A 4 27.53 -51.50 -24.74
CA ARG A 4 26.56 -50.39 -24.84
C ARG A 4 25.73 -50.46 -26.13
N THR A 5 24.53 -49.87 -26.10
CA THR A 5 23.91 -49.16 -27.24
C THR A 5 23.13 -47.94 -26.71
N GLY A 6 23.41 -46.75 -27.25
CA GLY A 6 22.81 -45.46 -26.87
C GLY A 6 21.89 -44.85 -27.93
N PHE A 7 21.74 -43.51 -27.86
CA PHE A 7 20.83 -42.56 -28.57
C PHE A 7 19.46 -42.39 -27.88
N GLY A 8 18.90 -41.21 -27.57
CA GLY A 8 19.13 -39.80 -27.94
C GLY A 8 17.75 -39.13 -28.11
N ASP A 9 17.50 -37.97 -27.47
CA ASP A 9 16.28 -37.10 -27.54
C ASP A 9 15.75 -36.87 -28.98
N PRO A 10 14.45 -36.54 -29.28
CA PRO A 10 13.72 -35.33 -28.76
C PRO A 10 12.14 -35.28 -28.82
N LEU A 11 11.53 -34.23 -28.19
CA LEU A 11 10.22 -33.55 -28.49
C LEU A 11 8.89 -34.37 -28.47
N ASN A 12 7.67 -33.92 -28.14
CA ASN A 12 6.95 -32.75 -27.57
C ASN A 12 5.43 -33.08 -27.70
N CYS A 13 4.54 -32.25 -27.12
CA CYS A 13 3.07 -32.06 -27.31
C CYS A 13 2.21 -32.51 -26.09
N GLY A 14 1.41 -31.70 -25.36
CA GLY A 14 1.07 -30.28 -25.41
C GLY A 14 -0.30 -29.98 -24.71
N GLY A 15 -0.29 -29.19 -23.61
CA GLY A 15 -1.38 -28.30 -23.14
C GLY A 15 -2.33 -28.77 -22.01
N PRO A 16 -3.04 -27.86 -21.27
CA PRO A 16 -2.77 -26.44 -20.98
C PRO A 16 -2.85 -26.09 -19.47
N THR A 17 -1.75 -25.62 -18.88
CA THR A 17 -1.64 -25.16 -17.47
C THR A 17 -1.65 -23.63 -17.32
N HIS A 18 -2.23 -22.89 -18.26
CA HIS A 18 -1.74 -21.53 -18.54
C HIS A 18 -2.45 -20.32 -17.93
N THR A 19 -3.54 -20.41 -17.17
CA THR A 19 -4.33 -19.18 -16.91
C THR A 19 -4.37 -18.63 -15.49
N HIS A 20 -3.82 -19.33 -14.47
CA HIS A 20 -3.81 -18.80 -13.09
C HIS A 20 -2.42 -18.55 -12.49
N THR A 21 -1.36 -19.00 -13.16
CA THR A 21 0.01 -18.52 -12.93
C THR A 21 0.22 -17.10 -13.46
N HIS A 22 -0.68 -16.57 -14.29
CA HIS A 22 -0.44 -15.38 -15.14
C HIS A 22 -0.44 -14.02 -14.43
N LEU A 23 -0.91 -13.93 -13.18
CA LEU A 23 -0.75 -12.73 -12.34
C LEU A 23 0.63 -12.70 -11.63
N PHE A 24 1.21 -13.87 -11.35
CA PHE A 24 2.60 -14.03 -10.91
C PHE A 24 3.59 -14.35 -12.05
N SER A 25 3.07 -14.45 -13.29
CA SER A 25 3.80 -14.79 -14.53
C SER A 25 3.57 -13.76 -15.64
N GLN A 26 3.22 -12.52 -15.29
CA GLN A 26 3.71 -11.41 -16.12
C GLN A 26 5.23 -11.49 -16.04
N PRO A 27 5.99 -11.38 -17.16
CA PRO A 27 7.44 -11.38 -17.07
C PRO A 27 7.77 -10.33 -16.02
N SER A 28 8.48 -10.76 -14.98
CA SER A 28 8.98 -9.86 -13.95
C SER A 28 9.46 -8.62 -14.70
N LEU A 29 8.82 -7.47 -14.46
CA LEU A 29 9.48 -6.21 -14.76
C LEU A 29 10.60 -6.17 -13.75
N SER A 30 11.67 -6.88 -14.10
CA SER A 30 12.72 -7.25 -13.18
C SER A 30 13.33 -5.92 -12.80
N THR A 31 13.57 -5.73 -11.51
CA THR A 31 14.38 -4.62 -11.01
C THR A 31 15.62 -4.43 -11.91
N THR A 32 16.15 -5.52 -12.47
CA THR A 32 17.17 -5.58 -13.53
C THR A 32 16.90 -4.74 -14.78
N GLN A 33 15.69 -4.72 -15.36
CA GLN A 33 15.38 -3.89 -16.55
C GLN A 33 15.38 -2.39 -16.23
N VAL A 34 14.81 -2.01 -15.08
CA VAL A 34 14.83 -0.63 -14.59
C VAL A 34 16.27 -0.19 -14.30
N ILE A 35 17.07 -1.06 -13.65
CA ILE A 35 18.50 -0.84 -13.41
C ILE A 35 19.25 -0.68 -14.73
N ASN A 36 19.00 -1.53 -15.73
CA ASN A 36 19.68 -1.45 -17.02
C ASN A 36 19.33 -0.18 -17.80
N ALA A 37 18.07 0.26 -17.73
CA ALA A 37 17.65 1.53 -18.31
C ALA A 37 18.35 2.71 -17.63
N ALA A 38 18.43 2.70 -16.30
CA ALA A 38 19.12 3.72 -15.51
C ALA A 38 20.63 3.75 -15.80
N LEU A 39 21.29 2.58 -15.89
CA LEU A 39 22.70 2.48 -16.25
C LEU A 39 22.97 3.00 -17.67
N THR A 40 22.07 2.70 -18.62
CA THR A 40 22.16 3.19 -20.00
C THR A 40 22.01 4.71 -20.07
N LEU A 41 21.07 5.27 -19.31
CA LEU A 41 20.89 6.72 -19.20
C LEU A 41 22.10 7.39 -18.52
N ALA A 42 22.63 6.80 -17.45
CA ALA A 42 23.81 7.30 -16.75
C ALA A 42 25.04 7.35 -17.68
N ALA A 43 25.20 6.34 -18.56
CA ALA A 43 26.28 6.33 -19.55
C ALA A 43 26.05 7.35 -20.69
N ARG A 44 24.81 7.77 -20.96
CA ARG A 44 24.44 8.66 -22.07
C ARG A 44 23.34 9.66 -21.67
N PRO A 45 23.62 10.62 -20.78
CA PRO A 45 22.59 11.46 -20.16
C PRO A 45 21.87 12.39 -21.14
N GLN A 46 22.53 12.79 -22.22
CA GLN A 46 21.94 13.68 -23.25
C GLN A 46 21.16 12.93 -24.33
N SER A 47 21.14 11.60 -24.29
CA SER A 47 20.44 10.81 -25.30
C SER A 47 18.95 10.81 -25.04
N LYS A 48 18.18 11.44 -25.93
CA LYS A 48 16.71 11.47 -25.82
C LYS A 48 16.09 10.07 -25.80
N VAL A 49 16.64 9.14 -26.60
CA VAL A 49 16.21 7.73 -26.60
C VAL A 49 16.44 7.05 -25.23
N ALA A 50 17.57 7.34 -24.56
CA ALA A 50 17.84 6.78 -23.24
C ALA A 50 16.94 7.38 -22.16
N GLN A 51 16.61 8.68 -22.27
CA GLN A 51 15.66 9.35 -21.40
C GLN A 51 14.24 8.77 -21.56
N ASP A 52 13.73 8.71 -22.79
CA ASP A 52 12.40 8.17 -23.08
C ASP A 52 12.27 6.70 -22.66
N ASN A 53 13.33 5.90 -22.87
CA ASN A 53 13.37 4.52 -22.42
C ASN A 53 13.33 4.41 -20.88
N MET A 54 14.02 5.28 -20.16
CA MET A 54 13.98 5.30 -18.69
C MET A 54 12.60 5.68 -18.16
N ASP A 55 11.94 6.67 -18.78
CA ASP A 55 10.59 7.11 -18.41
C ASP A 55 9.57 5.97 -18.56
N VAL A 56 9.62 5.23 -19.68
CA VAL A 56 8.77 4.06 -19.90
C VAL A 56 8.95 3.00 -18.80
N PHE A 57 10.20 2.71 -18.41
CA PHE A 57 10.46 1.72 -17.37
C PHE A 57 10.08 2.21 -15.97
N LYS A 58 10.21 3.51 -15.70
CA LYS A 58 9.74 4.14 -14.47
C LYS A 58 8.22 4.00 -14.33
N ASP A 59 7.46 4.40 -15.35
CA ASP A 59 5.99 4.34 -15.33
C ASP A 59 5.48 2.90 -15.19
N GLN A 60 6.14 1.96 -15.89
CA GLN A 60 5.82 0.54 -15.76
C GLN A 60 6.12 0.00 -14.36
N TRP A 61 7.24 0.40 -13.76
CA TRP A 61 7.61 -0.01 -12.40
C TRP A 61 6.60 0.53 -11.38
N GLU A 62 6.26 1.81 -11.44
CA GLU A 62 5.27 2.44 -10.57
C GLU A 62 3.90 1.74 -10.70
N LYS A 63 3.47 1.42 -11.92
CA LYS A 63 2.24 0.66 -12.18
C LYS A 63 2.28 -0.74 -11.56
N GLN A 64 3.39 -1.46 -11.69
CA GLN A 64 3.51 -2.82 -11.16
C GLN A 64 3.55 -2.84 -9.63
N VAL A 65 4.28 -1.92 -9.01
CA VAL A 65 4.29 -1.75 -7.56
C VAL A 65 2.88 -1.45 -7.05
N ARG A 66 2.12 -0.59 -7.75
CA ARG A 66 0.72 -0.33 -7.42
C ARG A 66 -0.15 -1.59 -7.49
N ILE A 67 -0.09 -2.36 -8.58
CA ILE A 67 -0.87 -3.61 -8.73
C ILE A 67 -0.53 -4.62 -7.64
N LEU A 68 0.75 -4.79 -7.31
CA LEU A 68 1.17 -5.69 -6.24
C LEU A 68 0.62 -5.22 -4.89
N THR A 69 0.66 -3.92 -4.66
CA THR A 69 0.18 -3.29 -3.42
C THR A 69 -1.34 -3.48 -3.28
N GLU A 70 -2.11 -3.26 -4.35
CA GLU A 70 -3.56 -3.54 -4.41
C GLU A 70 -3.84 -5.03 -4.15
N ALA A 71 -3.07 -5.94 -4.74
CA ALA A 71 -3.23 -7.38 -4.54
C ALA A 71 -2.91 -7.83 -3.10
N VAL A 72 -1.96 -7.16 -2.43
CA VAL A 72 -1.68 -7.38 -1.01
C VAL A 72 -2.82 -6.84 -0.15
N ASP A 73 -3.33 -5.64 -0.48
CA ASP A 73 -4.47 -5.01 0.20
C ASP A 73 -5.73 -5.89 0.11
N ASP A 74 -5.96 -6.56 -1.02
CA ASP A 74 -7.07 -7.50 -1.24
C ASP A 74 -6.99 -8.77 -0.36
N ILE A 75 -5.79 -9.15 0.09
CA ILE A 75 -5.57 -10.36 0.92
C ILE A 75 -5.57 -10.00 2.41
N THR A 76 -5.15 -8.79 2.77
CA THR A 76 -5.11 -8.32 4.17
C THR A 76 -6.45 -7.75 4.60
N SER A 77 -6.93 -8.11 5.79
CA SER A 77 -8.15 -7.48 6.30
C SER A 77 -7.88 -6.00 6.61
N VAL A 78 -8.85 -5.13 6.30
CA VAL A 78 -8.78 -3.69 6.58
C VAL A 78 -8.54 -3.41 8.07
N ASP A 79 -9.03 -4.29 8.95
CA ASP A 79 -8.83 -4.21 10.40
C ASP A 79 -7.36 -4.44 10.79
N ASP A 80 -6.73 -5.48 10.26
CA ASP A 80 -5.31 -5.78 10.50
C ASP A 80 -4.43 -4.65 9.93
N PHE A 81 -4.74 -4.19 8.72
CA PHE A 81 -4.03 -3.07 8.09
C PHE A 81 -4.10 -1.79 8.94
N LEU A 82 -5.30 -1.41 9.41
CA LEU A 82 -5.49 -0.23 10.24
C LEU A 82 -4.79 -0.36 11.60
N SER A 83 -4.86 -1.53 12.22
CA SER A 83 -4.19 -1.78 13.50
C SER A 83 -2.67 -1.65 13.39
N VAL A 84 -2.08 -2.20 12.32
CA VAL A 84 -0.63 -2.10 12.08
C VAL A 84 -0.24 -0.68 11.71
N SER A 85 -1.06 0.01 10.90
CA SER A 85 -0.80 1.40 10.51
C SER A 85 -0.86 2.36 11.69
N GLU A 86 -1.83 2.20 12.60
CA GLU A 86 -1.93 2.98 13.84
C GLU A 86 -0.66 2.83 14.71
N ASN A 87 -0.18 1.60 14.90
CA ASN A 87 1.04 1.35 15.68
C ASN A 87 2.27 1.99 15.03
N HIS A 88 2.46 1.83 13.72
CA HIS A 88 3.59 2.44 13.03
C HIS A 88 3.54 3.97 13.03
N ILE A 89 2.35 4.57 12.91
CA ILE A 89 2.19 6.02 13.02
C ILE A 89 2.59 6.49 14.41
N LEU A 90 2.19 5.79 15.48
CA LEU A 90 2.60 6.13 16.84
C LEU A 90 4.11 6.04 17.03
N GLU A 91 4.75 4.97 16.52
CA GLU A 91 6.20 4.82 16.56
C GLU A 91 6.92 5.93 15.80
N ASP A 92 6.45 6.26 14.59
CA ASP A 92 7.06 7.29 13.76
C ASP A 92 6.85 8.69 14.37
N VAL A 93 5.69 8.98 14.98
CA VAL A 93 5.44 10.22 15.73
C VAL A 93 6.40 10.36 16.91
N ASN A 94 6.60 9.29 17.69
CA ASN A 94 7.55 9.32 18.81
C ASN A 94 8.99 9.59 18.33
N LYS A 95 9.42 8.96 17.23
CA LYS A 95 10.73 9.21 16.63
C LYS A 95 10.86 10.66 16.11
N CYS A 96 9.79 11.21 15.53
CA CYS A 96 9.73 12.58 15.04
C CYS A 96 9.95 13.58 16.19
N VAL A 97 9.30 13.37 17.33
CA VAL A 97 9.45 14.22 18.53
C VAL A 97 10.86 14.10 19.13
N ILE A 98 11.46 12.90 19.16
CA ILE A 98 12.83 12.72 19.64
C ILE A 98 13.82 13.45 18.71
N ALA A 99 13.68 13.29 17.39
CA ALA A 99 14.54 13.96 16.40
C ALA A 99 14.46 15.49 16.51
N LEU A 100 13.26 16.02 16.77
CA LEU A 100 13.04 17.43 17.06
C LEU A 100 13.87 17.90 18.27
N GLN A 101 13.80 17.18 19.38
CA GLN A 101 14.50 17.50 20.63
C GLN A 101 16.03 17.38 20.50
N GLU A 102 16.50 16.47 19.66
CA GLU A 102 17.92 16.27 19.36
C GLU A 102 18.45 17.27 18.31
N GLY A 103 17.57 18.04 17.65
CA GLY A 103 17.92 18.93 16.55
C GLY A 103 18.37 18.19 15.28
N ASP A 104 18.00 16.92 15.13
CA ASP A 104 18.34 16.08 13.97
C ASP A 104 17.33 16.30 12.84
N VAL A 105 17.63 17.28 11.99
CA VAL A 105 16.82 17.67 10.83
C VAL A 105 16.65 16.53 9.82
N ASP A 106 17.68 15.73 9.59
CA ASP A 106 17.64 14.63 8.61
C ASP A 106 16.69 13.52 9.07
N THR A 107 16.74 13.16 10.35
CA THR A 107 15.81 12.16 10.91
C THR A 107 14.40 12.73 11.02
N LEU A 108 14.25 14.01 11.35
CA LEU A 108 12.95 14.69 11.40
C LEU A 108 12.23 14.66 10.04
N ASP A 109 12.88 15.09 8.96
CA ASP A 109 12.28 15.09 7.61
C ASP A 109 11.94 13.66 7.13
N ARG A 110 12.88 12.71 7.35
CA ARG A 110 12.67 11.31 6.97
C ARG A 110 11.47 10.68 7.70
N THR A 111 11.36 10.91 9.01
CA THR A 111 10.26 10.35 9.82
C THR A 111 8.93 11.03 9.49
N ALA A 112 8.91 12.35 9.29
CA ALA A 112 7.74 13.08 8.81
C ALA A 112 7.28 12.60 7.42
N GLY A 113 8.22 12.31 6.52
CA GLY A 113 7.95 11.69 5.22
C GLY A 113 7.26 10.33 5.34
N ALA A 114 7.73 9.47 6.25
CA ALA A 114 7.11 8.18 6.52
C ALA A 114 5.69 8.32 7.06
N ILE A 115 5.46 9.24 8.00
CA ILE A 115 4.13 9.55 8.55
C ILE A 115 3.18 9.99 7.43
N ARG A 116 3.61 10.94 6.58
CA ARG A 116 2.83 11.40 5.42
C ARG A 116 2.45 10.26 4.48
N GLY A 117 3.42 9.42 4.12
CA GLY A 117 3.20 8.27 3.24
C GLY A 117 2.21 7.26 3.83
N ARG A 118 2.32 6.95 5.12
CA ARG A 118 1.41 6.03 5.82
C ARG A 118 0.00 6.60 5.93
N ALA A 119 -0.15 7.86 6.32
CA ALA A 119 -1.46 8.51 6.41
C ALA A 119 -2.16 8.56 5.04
N ALA A 120 -1.43 8.93 3.98
CA ALA A 120 -1.96 8.91 2.61
C ALA A 120 -2.43 7.51 2.19
N ARG A 121 -1.67 6.47 2.56
CA ARG A 121 -2.03 5.07 2.28
C ARG A 121 -3.27 4.62 3.05
N VAL A 122 -3.41 5.02 4.32
CA VAL A 122 -4.65 4.78 5.10
C VAL A 122 -5.84 5.42 4.40
N VAL A 123 -5.73 6.70 4.02
CA VAL A 123 -6.81 7.41 3.30
C VAL A 123 -7.19 6.69 2.01
N HIS A 124 -6.21 6.25 1.21
CA HIS A 124 -6.45 5.56 -0.05
C HIS A 124 -7.20 4.23 0.14
N ILE A 125 -6.71 3.35 1.04
CA ILE A 125 -7.30 2.03 1.27
C ILE A 125 -8.72 2.16 1.83
N ILE A 126 -8.96 3.07 2.78
CA ILE A 126 -10.28 3.17 3.39
C ILE A 126 -11.29 3.83 2.44
N ASN A 127 -10.88 4.81 1.63
CA ASN A 127 -11.76 5.34 0.57
C ASN A 127 -12.18 4.23 -0.40
N ALA A 128 -11.23 3.42 -0.89
CA ALA A 128 -11.52 2.30 -1.79
C ALA A 128 -12.41 1.23 -1.11
N GLU A 129 -12.21 0.98 0.18
CA GLU A 129 -13.08 0.07 0.94
C GLU A 129 -14.50 0.64 1.07
N MET A 130 -14.67 1.94 1.31
CA MET A 130 -15.99 2.58 1.43
C MET A 130 -16.80 2.53 0.14
N GLU A 131 -16.17 2.52 -1.04
CA GLU A 131 -16.82 2.35 -2.34
C GLU A 131 -17.54 0.99 -2.49
N ASN A 132 -17.20 0.00 -1.66
CA ASN A 132 -17.85 -1.31 -1.64
C ASN A 132 -19.19 -1.32 -0.85
N TYR A 133 -19.56 -0.22 -0.19
CA TYR A 133 -20.76 -0.10 0.64
C TYR A 133 -21.77 0.84 0.00
N GLU A 134 -23.06 0.62 0.28
CA GLU A 134 -24.10 1.58 -0.11
C GLU A 134 -23.93 2.89 0.70
N PRO A 135 -24.06 4.07 0.06
CA PRO A 135 -23.99 5.34 0.76
C PRO A 135 -25.00 5.42 1.91
N GLY A 136 -24.53 5.86 3.07
CA GLY A 136 -25.35 6.14 4.24
C GLY A 136 -24.51 6.55 5.45
N VAL A 137 -25.15 6.59 6.62
CA VAL A 137 -24.56 7.09 7.88
C VAL A 137 -23.20 6.47 8.21
N TYR A 138 -22.99 5.20 7.86
CA TYR A 138 -21.70 4.53 8.05
C TYR A 138 -20.61 5.09 7.15
N THR A 139 -20.82 5.07 5.84
CA THR A 139 -19.84 5.55 4.87
C THR A 139 -19.58 7.03 5.09
N GLU A 140 -20.61 7.83 5.37
CA GLU A 140 -20.49 9.25 5.69
C GLU A 140 -19.58 9.48 6.90
N ARG A 141 -19.81 8.77 8.01
CA ARG A 141 -18.98 8.93 9.23
C ARG A 141 -17.51 8.55 9.01
N VAL A 142 -17.25 7.49 8.23
CA VAL A 142 -15.87 7.09 7.89
C VAL A 142 -15.23 8.13 6.97
N LEU A 143 -15.94 8.58 5.93
CA LEU A 143 -15.46 9.59 4.99
C LEU A 143 -15.22 10.95 5.65
N GLU A 144 -16.03 11.35 6.64
CA GLU A 144 -15.77 12.55 7.46
C GLU A 144 -14.45 12.45 8.23
N SER A 145 -14.17 11.27 8.82
CA SER A 145 -12.92 11.04 9.55
C SER A 145 -11.71 11.07 8.61
N ILE A 146 -11.85 10.50 7.40
CA ILE A 146 -10.84 10.56 6.33
C ILE A 146 -10.59 12.01 5.89
N LYS A 147 -11.67 12.77 5.70
CA LYS A 147 -11.60 14.17 5.29
C LYS A 147 -10.88 15.01 6.34
N LEU A 148 -11.20 14.83 7.61
CA LEU A 148 -10.50 15.52 8.70
C LEU A 148 -9.00 15.21 8.72
N LEU A 149 -8.63 13.94 8.57
CA LEU A 149 -7.22 13.55 8.52
C LEU A 149 -6.50 14.19 7.31
N SER A 150 -7.07 14.06 6.12
CA SER A 150 -6.42 14.45 4.86
C SER A 150 -6.43 15.96 4.58
N GLU A 151 -7.51 16.67 4.90
CA GLU A 151 -7.69 18.08 4.55
C GLU A 151 -7.31 19.03 5.70
N THR A 152 -7.25 18.55 6.94
CA THR A 152 -6.99 19.41 8.11
C THR A 152 -5.74 18.99 8.87
N VAL A 153 -5.67 17.73 9.31
CA VAL A 153 -4.60 17.27 10.21
C VAL A 153 -3.26 17.16 9.47
N MET A 154 -3.24 16.49 8.31
CA MET A 154 -2.01 16.28 7.54
C MET A 154 -1.39 17.59 7.01
N PRO A 155 -2.15 18.56 6.48
CA PRO A 155 -1.60 19.85 6.10
C PRO A 155 -0.99 20.61 7.28
N ARG A 156 -1.68 20.64 8.43
CA ARG A 156 -1.16 21.29 9.65
C ARG A 156 0.13 20.63 10.13
N PHE A 157 0.19 19.30 10.13
CA PHE A 157 1.40 18.58 10.48
C PHE A 157 2.56 18.90 9.51
N ALA A 158 2.29 18.95 8.20
CA ALA A 158 3.30 19.29 7.21
C ALA A 158 3.87 20.71 7.40
N GLU A 159 3.01 21.68 7.68
CA GLU A 159 3.41 23.06 8.00
C GLU A 159 4.31 23.12 9.24
N GLN A 160 3.94 22.42 10.31
CA GLN A 160 4.74 22.39 11.54
C GLN A 160 6.10 21.71 11.33
N VAL A 161 6.18 20.68 10.50
CA VAL A 161 7.45 20.04 10.10
C VAL A 161 8.33 21.04 9.34
N GLU A 162 7.77 21.78 8.39
CA GLU A 162 8.51 22.79 7.62
C GLU A 162 9.07 23.89 8.53
N VAL A 163 8.24 24.45 9.41
CA VAL A 163 8.65 25.47 10.40
C VAL A 163 9.79 24.96 11.30
N ALA A 164 9.66 23.73 11.81
CA ALA A 164 10.69 23.13 12.65
C ALA A 164 12.02 22.93 11.92
N ILE A 165 11.97 22.41 10.68
CA ILE A 165 13.15 22.20 9.84
C ILE A 165 13.84 23.54 9.54
N GLU A 166 13.08 24.58 9.16
CA GLU A 166 13.62 25.90 8.88
C GLU A 166 14.30 26.52 10.11
N ALA A 167 13.64 26.44 11.27
CA ALA A 167 14.17 26.99 12.51
C ALA A 167 15.47 26.28 12.93
N LEU A 168 15.53 24.95 12.85
CA LEU A 168 16.70 24.16 13.20
C LEU A 168 17.86 24.30 12.18
N SER A 169 17.55 24.58 10.92
CA SER A 169 18.56 24.71 9.85
C SER A 169 19.29 26.07 9.84
N THR A 170 18.79 27.06 10.58
CA THR A 170 19.45 28.37 10.72
C THR A 170 20.63 28.32 11.70
N ASN A 171 21.61 29.21 11.53
CA ASN A 171 22.78 29.29 12.41
C ASN A 171 22.96 30.73 12.99
N PRO A 172 22.72 30.95 14.30
CA PRO A 172 22.27 29.95 15.29
C PRO A 172 20.81 29.52 15.06
N PRO A 173 20.40 28.32 15.53
CA PRO A 173 19.02 27.85 15.42
C PRO A 173 18.04 28.86 16.03
N GLN A 174 16.92 29.08 15.34
CA GLN A 174 15.85 29.96 15.81
C GLN A 174 14.94 29.21 16.78
N PRO A 175 14.39 29.90 17.79
CA PRO A 175 13.33 29.31 18.62
C PRO A 175 12.06 29.12 17.79
N PHE A 176 11.37 28.01 18.01
CA PHE A 176 10.06 27.71 17.45
C PHE A 176 9.17 27.05 18.51
N GLU A 177 7.87 26.98 18.27
CA GLU A 177 6.91 26.47 19.25
C GLU A 177 6.84 24.93 19.20
N GLU A 178 7.69 24.26 19.98
CA GLU A 178 7.73 22.79 20.05
C GLU A 178 6.39 22.15 20.45
N ASN A 179 5.60 22.81 21.31
CA ASN A 179 4.31 22.28 21.74
C ASN A 179 3.32 22.17 20.58
N GLU A 180 3.33 23.14 19.67
CA GLU A 180 2.43 23.13 18.52
C GLU A 180 2.78 21.98 17.55
N PHE A 181 4.08 21.73 17.36
CA PHE A 181 4.55 20.57 16.61
C PHE A 181 4.13 19.24 17.26
N ILE A 182 4.30 19.11 18.57
CA ILE A 182 3.92 17.89 19.32
C ILE A 182 2.41 17.66 19.23
N ASP A 183 1.61 18.71 19.38
CA ASP A 183 0.16 18.63 19.26
C ASP A 183 -0.27 18.26 17.84
N ALA A 184 0.32 18.88 16.81
CA ALA A 184 0.05 18.51 15.42
C ALA A 184 0.42 17.05 15.13
N SER A 185 1.54 16.56 15.66
CA SER A 185 1.98 15.17 15.51
C SER A 185 1.02 14.18 16.19
N ARG A 186 0.52 14.51 17.38
CA ARG A 186 -0.50 13.70 18.09
C ARG A 186 -1.82 13.62 17.31
N LEU A 187 -2.25 14.72 16.71
CA LEU A 187 -3.46 14.75 15.90
C LEU A 187 -3.41 13.78 14.72
N VAL A 188 -2.23 13.51 14.14
CA VAL A 188 -2.07 12.51 13.08
C VAL A 188 -2.41 11.10 13.58
N TYR A 189 -1.87 10.73 14.74
CA TYR A 189 -2.16 9.45 15.37
C TYR A 189 -3.65 9.33 15.74
N ASP A 190 -4.22 10.37 16.36
CA ASP A 190 -5.63 10.38 16.75
C ASP A 190 -6.55 10.30 15.52
N GLY A 191 -6.22 10.98 14.43
CA GLY A 191 -6.98 10.91 13.17
C GLY A 191 -7.01 9.51 12.56
N VAL A 192 -5.87 8.82 12.51
CA VAL A 192 -5.80 7.42 12.03
C VAL A 192 -6.58 6.49 12.96
N ARG A 193 -6.46 6.69 14.27
CA ARG A 193 -7.20 5.93 15.29
C ARG A 193 -8.70 6.12 15.19
N ASP A 194 -9.16 7.34 14.89
CA ASP A 194 -10.59 7.64 14.76
C ASP A 194 -11.19 7.05 13.48
N ILE A 195 -10.42 7.03 12.37
CA ILE A 195 -10.80 6.25 11.17
C ILE A 195 -10.98 4.78 11.54
N ARG A 196 -10.02 4.19 12.28
CA ARG A 196 -10.14 2.78 12.71
C ARG A 196 -11.38 2.54 13.56
N LYS A 197 -11.67 3.40 14.55
CA LYS A 197 -12.88 3.29 15.35
C LYS A 197 -14.14 3.38 14.47
N ALA A 198 -14.20 4.35 13.56
CA ALA A 198 -15.35 4.54 12.67
C ALA A 198 -15.61 3.29 11.81
N VAL A 199 -14.56 2.69 11.25
CA VAL A 199 -14.65 1.44 10.48
C VAL A 199 -15.15 0.27 11.34
N LEU A 200 -14.72 0.18 12.60
CA LEU A 200 -15.06 -0.92 13.52
C LEU A 200 -16.40 -0.77 14.26
N MET A 201 -16.97 0.44 14.37
CA MET A 201 -18.21 0.69 15.12
C MET A 201 -19.44 -0.07 14.59
N ILE A 202 -19.43 -0.58 13.36
CA ILE A 202 -20.51 -1.46 12.85
C ILE A 202 -20.52 -2.84 13.49
N ARG A 203 -19.39 -3.38 13.98
CA ARG A 203 -19.32 -4.78 14.41
C ARG A 203 -20.09 -5.09 15.72
N VAL A 204 -20.63 -4.07 16.40
CA VAL A 204 -21.30 -4.20 17.72
C VAL A 204 -22.81 -3.90 17.67
N CYS A 205 -23.37 -3.42 16.56
CA CYS A 205 -24.82 -3.24 16.44
C CYS A 205 -25.50 -4.50 15.87
N PRO A 206 -26.39 -5.18 16.63
CA PRO A 206 -27.07 -6.37 16.16
C PRO A 206 -28.25 -5.97 15.26
N LEU A 207 -28.02 -5.89 13.95
CA LEU A 207 -29.11 -5.89 12.97
C LEU A 207 -29.04 -7.19 12.16
N PRO A 208 -29.99 -8.14 12.36
CA PRO A 208 -29.96 -9.48 11.76
C PRO A 208 -30.10 -9.53 10.22
N HIS A 209 -30.13 -8.39 9.52
CA HIS A 209 -30.46 -8.34 8.10
C HIS A 209 -29.23 -8.18 7.17
N PHE A 210 -28.06 -7.78 7.69
CA PHE A 210 -26.85 -7.54 6.89
C PHE A 210 -25.86 -8.72 6.84
N LEU A 211 -25.99 -9.72 7.73
CA LEU A 211 -25.13 -10.91 7.69
C LEU A 211 -25.52 -11.91 6.58
N LEU A 212 -26.77 -11.88 6.11
CA LEU A 212 -27.21 -12.70 4.98
C LEU A 212 -26.68 -12.19 3.63
N SER A 213 -26.48 -10.87 3.46
CA SER A 213 -25.88 -10.33 2.25
C SER A 213 -24.36 -10.60 2.20
N ARG A 214 -23.68 -10.60 3.36
CA ARG A 214 -22.24 -10.92 3.45
C ARG A 214 -21.94 -12.40 3.22
N PHE A 215 -22.74 -13.34 3.74
CA PHE A 215 -22.56 -14.77 3.46
C PHE A 215 -23.06 -15.19 2.07
N SER A 216 -24.16 -14.60 1.56
CA SER A 216 -24.75 -15.04 0.29
C SER A 216 -24.05 -14.47 -0.94
N LYS A 217 -23.60 -13.20 -0.93
CA LYS A 217 -22.97 -12.59 -2.13
C LYS A 217 -21.46 -12.83 -2.24
N HIS A 218 -20.72 -12.90 -1.13
CA HIS A 218 -19.25 -13.00 -1.17
C HIS A 218 -18.71 -14.44 -1.14
N ALA A 219 -19.32 -15.35 -0.36
CA ALA A 219 -18.95 -16.78 -0.43
C ALA A 219 -19.61 -17.48 -1.63
N GLY A 220 -20.81 -17.04 -2.03
CA GLY A 220 -21.59 -17.69 -3.09
C GLY A 220 -21.16 -17.37 -4.52
N ASN A 221 -20.59 -16.19 -4.82
CA ASN A 221 -20.22 -15.84 -6.19
C ASN A 221 -18.73 -15.99 -6.48
N ARG A 222 -17.80 -15.48 -5.65
CA ARG A 222 -16.36 -15.63 -5.94
C ARG A 222 -15.86 -17.06 -5.76
N LEU A 223 -16.43 -17.80 -4.81
CA LEU A 223 -16.12 -19.22 -4.59
C LEU A 223 -16.83 -20.11 -5.61
N ARG A 224 -18.01 -19.73 -6.13
CA ARG A 224 -18.70 -20.45 -7.23
C ARG A 224 -18.09 -20.17 -8.60
N THR A 225 -17.59 -18.97 -8.87
CA THR A 225 -16.80 -18.70 -10.09
C THR A 225 -15.46 -19.42 -10.05
N LYS A 226 -14.82 -19.53 -8.87
CA LYS A 226 -13.60 -20.34 -8.70
C LYS A 226 -13.87 -21.86 -8.68
N LEU A 227 -14.98 -22.33 -8.07
CA LEU A 227 -15.38 -23.74 -8.05
C LEU A 227 -15.90 -24.23 -9.41
N HIS A 228 -16.60 -23.40 -10.19
CA HIS A 228 -17.03 -23.74 -11.56
C HIS A 228 -15.84 -23.80 -12.54
N GLN A 229 -14.72 -23.14 -12.23
CA GLN A 229 -13.43 -23.31 -12.92
C GLN A 229 -12.61 -24.50 -12.40
N LEU A 230 -12.93 -25.04 -11.21
CA LEU A 230 -12.28 -26.20 -10.61
C LEU A 230 -13.06 -27.53 -10.81
N PHE A 231 -14.33 -27.48 -11.19
CA PHE A 231 -15.18 -28.68 -11.28
C PHE A 231 -14.79 -29.72 -12.36
N PRO A 232 -14.10 -29.38 -13.47
CA PRO A 232 -13.55 -30.40 -14.37
C PRO A 232 -12.34 -31.16 -13.77
N LEU A 233 -11.77 -30.69 -12.65
CA LEU A 233 -10.50 -31.20 -12.11
C LEU A 233 -10.66 -32.15 -10.92
N LEU A 234 -11.88 -32.39 -10.42
CA LEU A 234 -12.13 -33.32 -9.30
C LEU A 234 -12.89 -34.60 -9.70
N GLY A 235 -13.12 -34.82 -11.00
CA GLY A 235 -13.83 -36.00 -11.51
C GLY A 235 -12.98 -37.26 -11.80
N HIS A 236 -11.67 -37.25 -11.51
CA HIS A 236 -10.79 -38.39 -11.82
C HIS A 236 -9.84 -38.77 -10.67
N TYR A 237 -10.33 -38.66 -9.44
CA TYR A 237 -9.82 -39.44 -8.31
C TYR A 237 -10.98 -40.04 -7.50
N PHE A 238 -11.89 -40.71 -8.21
CA PHE A 238 -12.59 -41.94 -7.84
C PHE A 238 -13.01 -42.65 -9.14
#